data_AF-A0A9C8JE12-F1
#
_entry.id   AF-A0A9C8JE12-F1
#
_cell.length_a   1.000
_cell.length_b   1.000
_cell.length_c   1.000
_cell.angle_alpha   90.00
_cell.angle_beta   90.00
_cell.angle_gamma   90.00
#
_symmetry.space_group_name_H-M   'P 1'
#
loop_
_entity.id
_entity.type
_entity.pdbx_description
1 polymer ?
#
loop_
_entity_poly.entity_id
_entity_poly.type
_entity_poly.pdbx_seq_one_letter_code
_entity_poly.pdbx_strand_id
1 'polypeptide(L)'
;MIKTATNMKTYRRVRQHGTLETIAGNGKDRINAIRTVVHESQFAKIDGVMMDLFTASLICQIYDVLSNENKKKFASYPAPNMAQ
;
A
#
# COMPACT_ATOMS: atom_id res chain seq x y z
N MET A 1 -23.44 -16.74 12.33
CA MET A 1 -22.61 -17.10 11.15
C MET A 1 -22.03 -15.82 10.57
N ILE A 2 -20.89 -15.34 11.08
CA ILE A 2 -20.26 -14.10 10.61
C ILE A 2 -19.31 -14.51 9.49
N LYS A 3 -19.59 -14.06 8.26
CA LYS A 3 -18.73 -14.27 7.11
C LYS A 3 -17.48 -13.41 7.29
N THR A 4 -16.47 -13.97 7.95
CA THR A 4 -15.12 -13.40 7.96
C THR A 4 -14.61 -13.51 6.52
N ALA A 5 -14.71 -12.43 5.76
CA ALA A 5 -13.95 -12.28 4.55
C ALA A 5 -12.48 -12.51 4.93
N THR A 6 -11.89 -13.55 4.35
CA THR A 6 -10.48 -13.92 4.45
C THR A 6 -9.63 -12.79 3.92
N ASN A 7 -9.45 -11.72 4.70
CA ASN A 7 -8.59 -10.61 4.34
C ASN A 7 -7.17 -10.96 4.79
N MET A 8 -6.32 -11.30 3.81
CA MET A 8 -4.87 -11.40 3.95
C MET A 8 -4.31 -10.10 4.56
N LYS A 9 -4.29 -10.00 5.88
CA LYS A 9 -3.60 -8.91 6.61
C LYS A 9 -2.14 -9.26 6.73
N THR A 10 -1.41 -9.19 5.62
CA THR A 10 0.05 -9.39 5.60
C THR A 10 0.84 -8.16 6.07
N TYR A 11 0.15 -7.06 6.39
CA TYR A 11 0.73 -5.84 6.97
C TYR A 11 0.06 -5.45 8.30
N ARG A 12 0.86 -4.95 9.24
CA ARG A 12 0.38 -4.51 10.57
C ARG A 12 -0.15 -3.08 10.47
N ARG A 13 -1.44 -2.88 10.74
CA ARG A 13 -2.04 -1.56 10.96
C ARG A 13 -1.83 -1.17 12.43
N VAL A 14 -0.99 -0.17 12.69
CA VAL A 14 -0.80 0.42 14.02
C VAL A 14 -1.48 1.78 14.06
N ARG A 15 -2.08 2.14 15.21
CA ARG A 15 -2.51 3.51 15.44
C ARG A 15 -1.33 4.28 16.00
N GLN A 16 -0.73 5.16 15.20
CA GLN A 16 0.23 6.15 15.70
C GLN A 16 -0.44 7.52 15.71
N HIS A 17 -0.52 8.13 16.89
CA HIS A 17 -1.07 9.49 17.06
C HIS A 17 -2.48 9.70 16.46
N GLY A 18 -3.34 8.68 16.54
CA GLY A 18 -4.71 8.74 15.99
C GLY A 18 -4.84 8.39 14.51
N THR A 19 -3.73 8.24 13.78
CA THR A 19 -3.71 7.87 12.35
C THR A 19 -3.38 6.38 12.19
N LEU A 20 -4.09 5.70 11.29
CA LEU A 20 -3.77 4.33 10.91
C LEU A 20 -2.51 4.33 10.04
N GLU A 21 -1.46 3.70 10.55
CA GLU A 21 -0.20 3.49 9.84
C GLU A 21 -0.04 2.02 9.49
N THR A 22 0.26 1.78 8.22
CA THR A 22 0.60 0.48 7.67
C THR A 22 2.11 0.40 7.55
N ILE A 23 2.69 -0.57 8.26
CA ILE A 23 4.10 -0.94 8.10
C ILE A 23 4.12 -2.19 7.24
N ALA A 24 4.55 -2.04 5.99
CA ALA A 24 4.66 -3.18 5.08
C ALA A 24 5.98 -3.92 5.39
N GLY A 25 5.87 -5.20 5.77
CA GLY A 25 7.05 -6.03 6.05
C GLY A 25 7.85 -6.37 4.78
N ASN A 26 7.26 -6.22 3.60
CA ASN A 26 7.90 -6.43 2.30
C ASN A 26 7.19 -5.63 1.19
N GLY A 27 7.77 -5.65 -0.02
CA GLY A 27 7.27 -4.90 -1.16
C GLY A 27 5.89 -5.30 -1.68
N LYS A 28 5.52 -6.59 -1.59
CA LYS A 28 4.20 -7.05 -2.03
C LYS A 28 3.11 -6.50 -1.12
N ASP A 29 3.37 -6.48 0.19
CA ASP A 29 2.44 -5.97 1.18
C ASP A 29 2.26 -4.45 1.06
N ARG A 30 3.33 -3.74 0.70
CA ARG A 30 3.28 -2.30 0.40
C ARG A 30 2.35 -1.99 -0.77
N ILE A 31 2.51 -2.70 -1.88
CA ILE A 31 1.65 -2.52 -3.06
C ILE A 31 0.19 -2.86 -2.72
N ASN A 32 -0.06 -3.90 -1.92
CA ASN A 32 -1.41 -4.23 -1.47
C ASN A 32 -2.02 -3.14 -0.56
N ALA A 33 -1.22 -2.57 0.34
CA ALA A 33 -1.66 -1.47 1.18
C ALA A 33 -1.99 -0.22 0.36
N ILE A 34 -1.18 0.11 -0.64
CA ILE A 34 -1.42 1.22 -1.58
C ILE A 34 -2.70 0.95 -2.39
N ARG A 35 -2.92 -0.28 -2.88
CA ARG A 35 -4.17 -0.65 -3.56
C ARG A 35 -5.40 -0.52 -2.65
N THR A 36 -5.24 -0.75 -1.36
CA THR A 36 -6.34 -0.59 -0.38
C THR A 36 -6.75 0.87 -0.23
N VAL A 37 -5.81 1.82 -0.27
CA VAL A 37 -6.10 3.27 -0.29
C VAL A 37 -7.02 3.61 -1.48
N VAL A 38 -6.71 3.07 -2.66
CA VAL A 38 -7.53 3.25 -3.86
C VAL A 38 -8.91 2.61 -3.70
N HIS A 39 -8.96 1.35 -3.28
CA HIS A 39 -10.20 0.60 -3.14
C HIS A 39 -11.14 1.16 -2.07
N GLU A 40 -10.60 1.55 -0.91
CA GLU A 40 -11.36 2.13 0.19
C GLU A 40 -11.65 3.63 -0.03
N SER A 41 -11.02 4.26 -1.04
CA SER A 41 -11.09 5.72 -1.29
C SER A 41 -10.77 6.54 -0.05
N GLN A 42 -9.78 6.10 0.72
CA GLN A 42 -9.34 6.70 1.98
C GLN A 42 -7.83 6.92 1.96
N PHE A 43 -7.35 7.91 2.69
CA PHE A 43 -5.91 8.09 2.90
C PHE A 43 -5.39 7.13 3.99
N ALA A 44 -4.12 6.75 3.87
CA ALA A 44 -3.45 5.95 4.90
C ALA A 44 -1.99 6.36 5.02
N LYS A 45 -1.41 6.21 6.21
CA LYS A 45 0.04 6.34 6.38
C LYS A 45 0.70 5.02 6.00
N ILE A 46 1.58 5.00 5.01
CA ILE A 46 2.29 3.80 4.52
C ILE A 46 3.78 4.11 4.59
N ASP A 47 4.53 3.29 5.33
CA ASP A 47 5.97 3.48 5.59
C ASP A 47 6.33 4.92 5.99
N GLY A 48 5.56 5.51 6.90
CA GLY A 48 5.83 6.86 7.40
C GLY A 48 5.22 8.00 6.56
N VAL A 49 4.76 7.75 5.33
CA VAL A 49 4.25 8.79 4.41
C VAL A 49 2.73 8.71 4.28
N MET A 50 2.07 9.87 4.30
CA MET A 50 0.63 9.95 4.03
C MET A 50 0.38 9.71 2.54
N MET A 51 -0.31 8.63 2.23
CA MET A 51 -0.68 8.24 0.88
C MET A 51 -2.14 8.62 0.63
N ASP A 52 -2.36 9.55 -0.29
CA ASP A 52 -3.69 9.94 -0.76
C ASP A 52 -4.15 9.11 -1.97
N LEU A 53 -5.40 9.30 -2.38
CA LEU A 53 -6.03 8.57 -3.47
C LEU A 53 -5.36 8.82 -4.83
N PHE A 54 -4.97 10.07 -5.12
CA PHE A 54 -4.34 10.43 -6.39
C PHE A 54 -2.97 9.78 -6.50
N THR A 55 -2.14 9.94 -5.48
CA THR A 55 -0.79 9.37 -5.41
C THR A 55 -0.85 7.83 -5.47
N ALA A 56 -1.74 7.21 -4.68
CA ALA A 56 -1.90 5.75 -4.70
C ALA A 56 -2.38 5.23 -6.06
N SER A 57 -3.27 5.96 -6.74
CA SER A 57 -3.76 5.60 -8.07
C SER A 57 -2.64 5.63 -9.10
N LEU A 58 -1.79 6.67 -9.08
CA LEU A 58 -0.65 6.79 -9.98
C LEU A 58 0.34 5.62 -9.77
N ILE A 59 0.67 5.31 -8.51
CA ILE A 59 1.55 4.19 -8.18
C ILE A 59 0.98 2.86 -8.68
N CYS A 60 -0.33 2.62 -8.52
CA CYS A 60 -0.98 1.40 -9.01
C CYS A 60 -0.91 1.31 -10.54
N GLN A 61 -1.18 2.40 -11.25
CA GLN A 61 -1.11 2.45 -12.70
C GLN A 61 0.30 2.14 -13.21
N ILE A 62 1.33 2.78 -12.62
CA ILE A 62 2.73 2.49 -12.94
C ILE A 62 3.01 1.01 -12.66
N TYR A 63 2.65 0.51 -11.48
CA TYR A 63 2.91 -0.88 -11.12
C TYR A 63 2.30 -1.85 -12.12
N ASP A 64 1.06 -1.62 -12.56
CA ASP A 64 0.33 -2.54 -13.41
C ASP A 64 0.95 -2.70 -14.80
N VAL A 65 1.52 -1.62 -15.37
CA VAL A 65 2.17 -1.62 -16.70
C VAL A 65 3.58 -2.19 -16.70
N LEU A 66 4.21 -2.36 -15.53
CA LEU A 66 5.58 -2.90 -15.44
C LEU A 66 5.65 -4.40 -15.77
N SER A 67 6.79 -4.80 -16.33
CA SER A 67 7.18 -6.22 -16.48
C SER A 67 7.37 -6.89 -15.11
N ASN A 68 7.35 -8.23 -15.07
CA ASN A 68 7.52 -8.97 -13.81
C ASN A 68 8.83 -8.65 -13.09
N GLU A 69 9.92 -8.43 -13.83
CA GLU A 69 11.21 -8.06 -13.24
C GLU A 69 11.16 -6.64 -12.65
N ASN A 70 10.57 -5.69 -13.38
CA ASN A 70 10.44 -4.31 -12.93
C ASN A 70 9.46 -4.18 -11.77
N LYS A 71 8.39 -4.99 -11.72
CA LYS A 71 7.49 -5.09 -10.57
C LYS A 71 8.22 -5.50 -9.29
N LYS A 72 9.15 -6.46 -9.38
CA LYS A 72 9.97 -6.87 -8.23
C LYS A 72 10.89 -5.74 -7.76
N LYS A 73 11.57 -5.07 -8.70
CA LYS A 73 12.44 -3.92 -8.39
C LYS A 73 11.64 -2.77 -7.79
N PHE A 74 10.53 -2.39 -8.42
CA PHE A 74 9.67 -1.30 -7.96
C PHE A 74 9.09 -1.57 -6.58
N ALA A 75 8.56 -2.78 -6.34
CA ALA A 75 8.03 -3.16 -5.03
C ALA A 75 9.10 -3.11 -3.92
N SER A 76 10.39 -3.24 -4.24
CA SER A 76 11.46 -3.14 -3.25
C SER A 76 11.64 -1.74 -2.67
N TYR A 77 11.20 -0.70 -3.38
CA TYR A 77 11.33 0.69 -2.91
C TYR A 77 10.38 0.96 -1.74
N PRO A 78 10.82 1.75 -0.74
CA PRO A 78 9.93 2.23 0.32
C PRO A 78 8.87 3.16 -0.29
N ALA A 79 7.69 3.25 0.35
CA ALA A 79 6.58 4.06 -0.15
C ALA A 79 6.94 5.52 -0.49
N PRO A 80 7.76 6.25 0.30
CA PRO A 80 8.21 7.59 -0.09
C PRO A 80 8.83 7.68 -1.48
N ASN A 81 9.60 6.68 -1.91
CA ASN A 81 10.28 6.69 -3.21
C ASN A 81 9.35 6.32 -4.37
N MET A 82 8.17 5.78 -4.08
CA MET A 82 7.13 5.50 -5.08
C MET A 82 6.24 6.73 -5.33
N ALA A 83 6.16 7.64 -4.36
CA ALA A 83 5.26 8.79 -4.35
C ALA A 83 5.92 10.09 -4.86
N GLN A 84 7.17 10.02 -5.32
CA GLN A 84 7.96 11.16 -5.81
C GLN A 84 7.87 11.32 -7.33
#